data_AF-A0A950LF75-F1
#
_entry.id   AF-A0A950LF75-F1
#
_cell.length_a   1.000
_cell.length_b   1.000
_cell.length_c   1.000
_cell.angle_alpha   90.00
_cell.angle_beta   90.00
_cell.angle_gamma   90.00
#
_symmetry.space_group_name_H-M   'P 1'
#
loop_
_entity.id
_entity.type
_entity.pdbx_description
1 polymer ?
#
loop_
_entity_poly.entity_id
_entity_poly.type
_entity_poly.pdbx_seq_one_letter_code
_entity_poly.pdbx_strand_id
1 'polypeptide(L)'
;GYKPDGTLFRYLLAASGLPISQILHSGQSQFTDMVGGKPLGLTIAWINRRGLDLDPSVPPPDLILPGLQPLCGLLDNKGAIGPGGPPKHASG
;
A
#
# COMPACT_ATOMS: atom_id res chain seq x y z
N GLY A 1 -2.37 -21.18 -5.68
CA GLY A 1 -2.50 -19.88 -6.35
C GLY A 1 -3.09 -18.90 -5.36
N TYR A 2 -2.50 -17.70 -5.24
CA TYR A 2 -2.99 -16.66 -4.35
C TYR A 2 -4.28 -16.07 -4.94
N LYS A 3 -5.35 -15.96 -4.15
CA LYS A 3 -6.66 -15.57 -4.68
C LYS A 3 -6.65 -14.08 -5.10
N PRO A 4 -7.11 -13.74 -6.32
CA PRO A 4 -7.16 -12.36 -6.80
C PRO A 4 -8.23 -11.52 -6.08
N ASP A 5 -9.12 -12.15 -5.30
CA ASP A 5 -10.24 -11.50 -4.61
C ASP A 5 -9.83 -10.62 -3.40
N GLY A 6 -8.53 -10.55 -3.10
CA GLY A 6 -7.99 -9.75 -2.01
C GLY A 6 -8.28 -10.33 -0.62
N THR A 7 -8.67 -11.61 -0.50
CA THR A 7 -9.01 -12.25 0.78
C THR A 7 -7.91 -12.07 1.84
N LEU A 8 -6.63 -12.27 1.48
CA LEU A 8 -5.55 -12.06 2.47
C LEU A 8 -5.45 -10.60 2.89
N PHE A 9 -5.59 -9.65 1.96
CA PHE A 9 -5.54 -8.23 2.31
C PHE A 9 -6.68 -7.84 3.23
N ARG A 10 -7.91 -8.31 2.97
CA ARG A 10 -9.05 -8.08 3.88
C ARG A 10 -8.79 -8.65 5.28
N TYR A 11 -8.23 -9.86 5.36
CA TYR A 11 -7.86 -10.46 6.63
C TYR A 11 -6.79 -9.63 7.38
N LEU A 12 -5.72 -9.22 6.68
CA LEU A 12 -4.64 -8.43 7.28
C LEU A 12 -5.11 -7.04 7.72
N LEU A 13 -5.94 -6.39 6.91
CA LEU A 13 -6.56 -5.10 7.24
C LEU A 13 -7.39 -5.23 8.54
N ALA A 14 -8.25 -6.24 8.62
CA ALA A 14 -9.05 -6.50 9.82
C ALA A 14 -8.19 -6.83 11.05
N ALA A 15 -7.11 -7.59 10.88
CA ALA A 15 -6.22 -8.00 11.97
C ALA A 15 -5.30 -6.86 12.46
N SER A 16 -4.97 -5.89 11.59
CA SER A 16 -4.03 -4.81 11.91
C SER A 16 -4.56 -3.83 12.95
N GLY A 17 -5.89 -3.61 13.00
CA GLY A 17 -6.51 -2.56 13.81
C GLY A 17 -6.13 -1.13 13.41
N LEU A 18 -5.42 -0.95 12.28
CA LEU A 18 -4.99 0.35 11.78
C LEU A 18 -5.96 0.87 10.71
N PRO A 19 -6.13 2.19 10.58
CA PRO A 19 -6.81 2.76 9.43
C PRO A 19 -5.99 2.46 8.16
N ILE A 20 -6.68 2.18 7.06
CA ILE A 20 -6.03 1.83 5.79
C ILE A 20 -5.03 2.88 5.30
N SER A 21 -5.26 4.15 5.60
CA SER A 21 -4.37 5.28 5.28
C SER A 21 -3.03 5.24 6.01
N GLN A 22 -2.87 4.39 7.03
CA GLN A 22 -1.63 4.17 7.76
C GLN A 22 -0.92 2.88 7.35
N ILE A 23 -1.43 2.17 6.35
CA ILE A 23 -0.89 0.88 5.92
C ILE A 23 -0.24 1.04 4.54
N LEU A 24 1.06 0.75 4.50
CA LEU A 24 1.82 0.57 3.26
C LEU A 24 2.02 -0.93 3.02
N HIS A 25 1.52 -1.44 1.89
CA HIS A 25 1.90 -2.77 1.42
C HIS A 25 3.13 -2.68 0.51
N SER A 26 4.13 -3.53 0.73
CA SER A 26 5.30 -3.62 -0.15
C SER A 26 5.45 -5.04 -0.68
N GLY A 27 5.50 -5.19 -2.00
CA GLY A 27 5.49 -6.49 -2.67
C GLY A 27 6.12 -6.43 -4.07
N GLN A 28 6.35 -7.60 -4.68
CA GLN A 28 7.02 -7.71 -5.99
C GLN A 28 6.08 -8.07 -7.14
N SER A 29 4.92 -8.67 -6.85
CA SER A 29 4.07 -9.33 -7.84
C SER A 29 2.92 -8.43 -8.23
N GLN A 30 2.93 -7.97 -9.48
CA GLN A 30 1.86 -7.11 -10.00
C GLN A 30 0.47 -7.77 -9.97
N PHE A 31 0.39 -9.06 -10.25
CA PHE A 31 -0.89 -9.78 -10.34
C PHE A 31 -1.50 -10.18 -9.00
N THR A 32 -0.73 -10.10 -7.91
CA THR A 32 -1.24 -10.41 -6.58
C THR A 32 -1.29 -9.17 -5.70
N ASP A 33 -0.23 -8.36 -5.69
CA ASP A 33 -0.11 -7.19 -4.83
C ASP A 33 -1.01 -6.06 -5.34
N MET A 34 -0.88 -5.67 -6.61
CA MET A 34 -1.69 -4.58 -7.17
C MET A 34 -3.15 -5.00 -7.36
N VAL A 35 -3.40 -6.17 -7.97
CA VAL A 35 -4.79 -6.66 -8.19
C VAL A 35 -5.52 -6.90 -6.88
N GLY A 36 -4.86 -7.49 -5.87
CA GLY A 36 -5.50 -7.79 -4.60
C GLY A 36 -5.63 -6.60 -3.65
N GLY A 37 -4.66 -5.69 -3.66
CA GLY A 37 -4.57 -4.60 -2.69
C GLY A 37 -5.17 -3.27 -3.15
N LYS A 38 -4.94 -2.86 -4.41
CA LYS A 38 -5.40 -1.54 -4.89
C LYS A 38 -6.91 -1.36 -4.85
N PRO A 39 -7.75 -2.36 -5.21
CA PRO A 39 -9.20 -2.22 -5.10
C PRO A 39 -9.71 -2.01 -3.68
N LEU A 40 -8.90 -2.30 -2.66
CA LEU A 40 -9.24 -2.07 -1.26
C LEU A 40 -8.84 -0.69 -0.76
N GLY A 41 -8.09 0.09 -1.57
CA GLY A 41 -7.59 1.42 -1.19
C GLY A 41 -6.22 1.40 -0.51
N LEU A 42 -5.49 0.28 -0.53
CA LEU A 42 -4.14 0.20 0.03
C LEU A 42 -3.16 1.07 -0.76
N THR A 43 -2.25 1.72 -0.03
CA THR A 43 -1.02 2.28 -0.61
C THR A 43 -0.04 1.14 -0.88
N ILE A 44 0.49 1.04 -2.09
CA ILE A 44 1.36 -0.06 -2.54
C ILE A 44 2.68 0.45 -3.09
N ALA A 45 3.77 -0.08 -2.53
CA ALA A 45 5.12 0.02 -3.08
C ALA A 45 5.50 -1.26 -3.84
N TRP A 46 5.60 -1.16 -5.16
CA TRP A 46 6.07 -2.23 -6.03
C TRP A 46 7.60 -2.30 -6.05
N ILE A 47 8.14 -3.39 -5.54
CA ILE A 47 9.57 -3.67 -5.50
C ILE A 47 10.02 -4.27 -6.84
N ASN A 48 10.43 -3.41 -7.76
CA ASN A 48 10.83 -3.76 -9.11
C ASN A 48 12.37 -3.78 -9.26
N ARG A 49 13.01 -4.81 -8.70
CA ARG A 49 14.48 -4.99 -8.77
C ARG A 49 14.99 -5.24 -10.19
N ARG A 50 14.11 -5.66 -11.10
CA ARG A 50 14.45 -6.10 -12.45
C ARG A 50 14.10 -5.07 -13.53
N GLY A 51 13.53 -3.92 -13.16
CA GLY A 51 13.11 -2.90 -14.12
C GLY A 51 12.05 -3.40 -15.11
N LEU A 52 11.13 -4.24 -14.65
CA LEU A 52 10.04 -4.77 -15.48
C LEU A 52 9.04 -3.66 -15.82
N ASP A 53 8.44 -3.75 -17.00
CA ASP A 53 7.28 -2.95 -17.34
C ASP A 53 6.07 -3.36 -16.51
N LEU A 54 5.21 -2.39 -16.18
CA LEU A 54 3.93 -2.66 -15.55
C LEU A 54 2.99 -3.26 -16.59
N ASP A 55 2.37 -4.39 -16.26
CA ASP A 55 1.35 -4.98 -17.12
C ASP A 55 0.12 -4.06 -17.21
N PRO A 56 -0.38 -3.75 -18.42
CA PRO A 56 -1.48 -2.82 -18.60
C PRO A 56 -2.81 -3.31 -17.99
N SER A 57 -2.92 -4.60 -17.65
CA SER A 57 -4.11 -5.18 -17.02
C SER A 57 -4.16 -5.00 -15.50
N VAL A 58 -3.06 -4.57 -14.87
CA VAL A 58 -3.03 -4.40 -13.41
C VAL A 58 -3.23 -2.94 -12.99
N PRO A 59 -3.82 -2.68 -11.82
CA PRO A 59 -3.84 -1.33 -11.26
C PRO A 59 -2.41 -0.78 -11.03
N PRO A 60 -2.17 0.53 -11.22
CA PRO A 60 -0.84 1.10 -10.98
C PRO A 60 -0.49 1.09 -9.48
N PRO A 61 0.80 0.85 -9.12
CA PRO A 61 1.27 1.05 -7.77
C PRO A 61 1.40 2.54 -7.43
N ASP A 62 1.46 2.88 -6.15
CA ASP A 62 1.71 4.26 -5.69
C ASP A 62 3.19 4.61 -5.72
N LEU A 63 4.05 3.60 -5.48
CA LEU A 63 5.51 3.74 -5.51
C LEU A 63 6.13 2.59 -6.30
N ILE A 64 7.18 2.88 -7.07
CA ILE A 64 8.03 1.87 -7.73
C ILE A 64 9.42 2.02 -7.14
N LEU A 65 9.91 0.97 -6.46
CA LEU A 65 11.19 0.99 -5.76
C LEU A 65 12.11 -0.10 -6.30
N PRO A 66 13.42 0.18 -6.50
CA PRO A 66 14.37 -0.80 -7.02
C PRO A 66 14.77 -1.87 -5.99
N GLY A 67 14.31 -1.76 -4.74
CA GLY A 67 14.68 -2.62 -3.62
C GLY A 67 13.98 -2.18 -2.34
N LEU A 68 14.31 -2.83 -1.21
CA LEU A 68 13.71 -2.52 0.09
C LEU A 68 14.38 -1.35 0.80
N GLN A 69 15.64 -1.03 0.48
CA GLN A 69 16.40 0.02 1.16
C GLN A 69 15.72 1.40 1.15
N PRO A 70 15.06 1.85 0.06
CA PRO A 70 14.30 3.10 0.08
C PRO A 70 13.14 3.13 1.10
N LEU A 71 12.63 1.98 1.55
CA LEU A 71 11.57 1.93 2.56
C LEU A 71 12.04 2.44 3.93
N CYS A 72 13.32 2.28 4.27
CA CYS A 72 13.86 2.77 5.55
C CYS A 72 13.65 4.29 5.69
N GLY A 73 13.97 5.06 4.64
CA GLY A 73 13.78 6.51 4.64
C GLY A 73 12.31 6.95 4.71
N LEU A 74 11.37 6.11 4.27
CA LEU A 74 9.93 6.38 4.42
C LEU A 74 9.45 6.17 5.85
N LEU A 75 10.00 5.18 6.56
CA LEU A 75 9.62 4.85 7.93
C LEU A 75 10.30 5.76 8.97
N ASP A 76 11.51 6.23 8.67
CA ASP A 76 12.24 7.16 9.54
C ASP A 76 11.59 8.56 9.57
N ASN A 77 10.79 8.88 8.55
CA ASN A 77 10.06 10.13 8.46
C ASN A 77 8.74 10.07 9.25
N LYS A 78 8.83 9.99 10.58
CA LYS A 78 7.71 9.90 11.54
C LYS A 78 6.67 11.05 11.46
N GLY A 79 6.86 12.05 10.60
CA GLY A 79 6.03 13.24 10.50
C GLY A 79 5.04 13.31 9.33
N ALA A 80 5.09 12.41 8.34
CA ALA A 80 4.29 12.57 7.12
C ALA A 80 3.03 11.69 7.02
N ILE A 81 2.88 10.69 7.89
CA ILE A 81 1.62 9.93 8.02
C ILE A 81 0.80 10.55 9.15
N GLY A 82 0.33 11.79 8.93
CA GLY A 82 -0.57 12.50 9.84
C GLY A 82 -1.99 11.91 9.84
N PRO A 83 -2.80 12.14 10.90
CA PRO A 83 -4.12 11.54 11.05
C PRO A 83 -5.10 12.20 10.08
N GLY A 84 -5.48 11.50 9.02
CA GLY A 84 -6.59 11.87 8.15
C GLY A 84 -7.94 11.73 8.87
N GLY A 85 -8.22 12.62 9.82
CA GLY A 85 -9.56 12.92 10.32
C GLY A 85 -9.90 14.36 9.96
N PRO A 86 -11.16 14.67 9.58
CA PRO A 86 -11.53 16.03 9.21
C PRO A 86 -11.35 16.98 10.41
N PRO A 87 -11.07 18.27 10.18
CA PRO A 87 -11.01 19.25 11.25
C PRO A 87 -12.37 19.28 11.96
N LYS A 88 -12.36 18.90 13.23
CA LYS A 88 -13.48 19.11 14.13
C LYS A 88 -13.59 20.62 14.32
N HIS A 89 -14.60 21.21 13.69
CA HIS A 89 -14.99 22.59 13.94
C HIS A 89 -15.24 22.73 15.45
N ALA A 90 -14.40 23.52 16.12
CA ALA A 90 -14.65 23.93 17.48
C ALA A 90 -15.88 24.82 17.47
N SER A 91 -16.95 24.37 18.13
CA SER A 91 -18.08 25.21 18.50
C SER A 91 -17.61 26.19 19.57
N GLY A 92 -17.59 27.47 19.23
CA GLY A 92 -17.38 28.61 20.12
C GLY A 92 -18.18 29.77 19.58
#